data_AF-G3Q7H7-F1
#
_entry.id   AF-G3Q7H7-F1
#
_cell.length_a   1.000
_cell.length_b   1.000
_cell.length_c   1.000
_cell.angle_alpha   90.00
_cell.angle_beta   90.00
_cell.angle_gamma   90.00
#
_symmetry.space_group_name_H-M   'P 1'
#
loop_
_entity.id
_entity.type
_entity.pdbx_description
1 polymer ?
#
loop_
_entity_poly.entity_id
_entity_poly.type
_entity_poly.pdbx_seq_one_letter_code
_entity_poly.pdbx_strand_id
1 'polypeptide(L)'
;GGGGGGGGGGGDKATAPGLAQLSVLRRVRQSLRQVLLLMARRPALLCGALGVGVLLLLAVRFTCSRAKDVVAAARPPVRFFSAEAPVVDLYLGQLDQMERLRSLAEVSLIFFYAPWCAHSMAARQEVQQVARKLAKQVQFLAVNCWWSHGKCRKQNRFYQYPVIHLFYRRFGPIEYKGPLVAPYVESFVLRVITPLTYLPSRASLEEFLSCHEPRVVGFFQFDSSPQPPGYVTYLSSALQALRR
;
A
#
# COMPACT_ATOMS: atom_id res chain seq x y z
N GLY A 1 -35.84 2.76 -66.38
CA GLY A 1 -35.45 4.18 -66.52
C GLY A 1 -34.27 4.41 -65.61
N GLY A 2 -33.16 4.91 -66.16
CA GLY A 2 -31.85 4.89 -65.53
C GLY A 2 -31.60 5.97 -64.47
N GLY A 3 -30.45 5.85 -63.81
CA GLY A 3 -29.87 6.81 -62.87
C GLY A 3 -28.46 6.35 -62.49
N GLY A 4 -27.47 7.21 -62.70
CA GLY A 4 -26.05 6.89 -62.75
C GLY A 4 -25.35 6.65 -61.41
N GLY A 5 -24.05 6.36 -61.48
CA GLY A 5 -23.17 6.21 -60.32
C GLY A 5 -21.72 5.95 -60.74
N GLY A 6 -20.81 6.79 -60.27
CA GLY A 6 -19.42 6.89 -60.70
C GLY A 6 -18.51 5.71 -60.33
N GLY A 7 -17.39 5.63 -61.04
CA GLY A 7 -16.23 4.80 -60.72
C GLY A 7 -14.97 5.64 -60.73
N GLY A 8 -14.37 5.79 -59.56
CA GLY A 8 -13.01 6.30 -59.39
C GLY A 8 -11.96 5.18 -59.48
N GLY A 9 -10.71 5.61 -59.57
CA GLY A 9 -9.50 4.78 -59.56
C GLY A 9 -8.49 5.42 -60.52
N GLY A 10 -7.29 5.82 -60.14
CA GLY A 10 -6.47 5.48 -58.98
C GLY A 10 -5.05 5.50 -59.52
N GLY A 11 -4.18 6.31 -58.92
CA GLY A 11 -2.80 6.47 -59.37
C GLY A 11 -1.97 7.15 -58.29
N ASP A 12 -1.30 6.30 -57.51
CA ASP A 12 -0.39 6.66 -56.43
C ASP A 12 0.68 7.67 -56.83
N LYS A 13 1.12 8.49 -55.86
CA LYS A 13 2.54 8.83 -55.72
C LYS A 13 2.88 9.27 -54.30
N ALA A 14 3.78 8.51 -53.69
CA ALA A 14 4.49 8.82 -52.46
C ALA A 14 5.30 10.13 -52.57
N THR A 15 5.49 10.86 -51.46
CA THR A 15 6.46 11.97 -51.38
C THR A 15 7.10 12.02 -49.98
N ALA A 16 8.42 12.18 -49.95
CA ALA A 16 9.33 11.92 -48.82
C ALA A 16 9.43 13.03 -47.74
N PRO A 17 9.74 12.72 -46.46
CA PRO A 17 9.81 13.68 -45.35
C PRO A 17 11.24 14.20 -45.06
N GLY A 18 12.00 14.62 -46.08
CA GLY A 18 13.43 15.01 -45.93
C GLY A 18 13.76 16.50 -46.03
N LEU A 19 12.96 17.30 -46.75
CA LEU A 19 13.34 18.66 -47.14
C LEU A 19 13.02 19.74 -46.09
N ALA A 20 12.00 19.50 -45.24
CA ALA A 20 11.56 20.48 -44.25
C ALA A 20 12.59 20.66 -43.11
N GLN A 21 13.14 19.57 -42.55
CA GLN A 21 14.10 19.66 -41.44
C GLN A 21 15.44 20.30 -41.85
N LEU A 22 15.93 20.01 -43.06
CA LEU A 22 17.14 20.64 -43.60
C LEU A 22 16.97 22.14 -43.82
N SER A 23 15.77 22.60 -44.18
CA SER A 23 15.47 24.04 -44.36
C SER A 23 15.41 24.80 -43.04
N VAL A 24 14.95 24.16 -41.95
CA VAL A 24 14.88 24.75 -40.61
C VAL A 24 16.29 24.84 -40.02
N LEU A 25 17.09 23.78 -40.13
CA LEU A 25 18.49 23.78 -39.68
C LEU A 25 19.35 24.81 -40.44
N ARG A 26 19.11 25.00 -41.74
CA ARG A 26 19.79 26.04 -42.53
C ARG A 26 19.37 27.45 -42.11
N ARG A 27 18.08 27.69 -41.86
CA ARG A 27 17.58 28.97 -41.33
C ARG A 27 18.13 29.30 -39.95
N VAL A 28 18.15 28.32 -39.04
CA VAL A 28 18.72 28.48 -37.70
C VAL A 28 20.23 28.76 -37.78
N ARG A 29 20.98 28.04 -38.64
CA ARG A 29 22.41 28.32 -38.88
C ARG A 29 22.65 29.72 -39.46
N GLN A 30 21.81 30.19 -40.38
CA GLN A 30 21.92 31.53 -40.96
C GLN A 30 21.61 32.62 -39.94
N SER A 31 20.55 32.46 -39.15
CA SER A 31 20.24 33.37 -38.04
C SER A 31 21.35 33.39 -36.99
N LEU A 32 21.91 32.24 -36.62
CA LEU A 32 23.05 32.15 -35.70
C LEU A 32 24.29 32.85 -36.27
N ARG A 33 24.58 32.71 -37.56
CA ARG A 33 25.70 33.42 -38.22
C ARG A 33 25.46 34.93 -38.29
N GLN A 34 24.23 35.39 -38.55
CA GLN A 34 23.88 36.81 -38.53
C GLN A 34 23.98 37.39 -37.12
N VAL A 35 23.52 36.67 -36.10
CA VAL A 35 23.70 37.07 -34.70
C VAL A 35 25.18 37.12 -34.36
N LEU A 36 25.99 36.13 -34.74
CA LEU A 36 27.45 36.13 -34.51
C LEU A 36 28.15 37.34 -35.16
N LEU A 37 27.76 37.71 -36.39
CA LEU A 37 28.30 38.87 -37.09
C LEU A 37 27.86 40.21 -36.46
N LEU A 38 26.62 40.30 -35.99
CA LEU A 38 26.11 41.45 -35.22
C LEU A 38 26.82 41.60 -33.87
N MET A 39 27.06 40.47 -33.21
CA MET A 39 27.77 40.36 -31.96
C MET A 39 29.28 40.72 -32.13
N ALA A 40 29.90 40.37 -33.26
CA ALA A 40 31.27 40.76 -33.62
C ALA A 40 31.46 42.26 -33.91
N ARG A 41 30.40 43.00 -34.28
CA ARG A 41 30.45 44.45 -34.52
C ARG A 41 30.44 45.30 -33.25
N ARG A 42 30.07 44.73 -32.09
CA ARG A 42 30.02 45.43 -30.79
C ARG A 42 30.51 44.53 -29.65
N PRO A 43 31.82 44.20 -29.62
CA PRO A 43 32.39 43.26 -28.64
C PRO A 43 32.17 43.69 -27.18
N ALA A 44 32.05 45.00 -26.93
CA ALA A 44 31.75 45.53 -25.61
C ALA A 44 30.33 45.17 -25.10
N LEU A 45 29.31 45.16 -25.97
CA LEU A 45 27.94 44.81 -25.58
C LEU A 45 27.79 43.31 -25.28
N LEU A 46 28.48 42.47 -26.05
CA LEU A 46 28.61 41.04 -25.81
C LEU A 46 29.24 40.74 -24.45
N CYS A 47 30.41 41.35 -24.17
CA CYS A 47 31.10 41.17 -22.90
C CYS A 47 30.26 41.68 -21.73
N GLY A 48 29.53 42.78 -21.93
CA GLY A 48 28.56 43.29 -20.95
C GLY A 48 27.43 42.30 -20.69
N ALA A 49 26.82 41.72 -21.74
CA ALA A 49 25.74 40.74 -21.59
C ALA A 49 26.21 39.43 -20.94
N LEU A 50 27.40 38.93 -21.29
CA LEU A 50 28.01 37.77 -20.65
C LEU A 50 28.36 38.07 -19.18
N GLY A 51 28.92 39.25 -18.90
CA GLY A 51 29.22 39.70 -17.55
C GLY A 51 27.97 39.79 -16.67
N VAL A 52 26.89 40.39 -17.18
CA VAL A 52 25.58 40.46 -16.49
C VAL A 52 24.97 39.08 -16.30
N GLY A 53 25.07 38.19 -17.30
CA GLY A 53 24.61 36.80 -17.20
C GLY A 53 25.36 35.99 -16.15
N VAL A 54 26.68 36.13 -16.08
CA VAL A 54 27.51 35.51 -15.04
C VAL A 54 27.18 36.10 -13.66
N LEU A 55 27.00 37.43 -13.56
CA LEU A 55 26.60 38.07 -12.31
C LEU A 55 25.24 37.59 -11.82
N LEU A 56 24.26 37.43 -12.71
CA LEU A 56 22.95 36.88 -12.41
C LEU A 56 23.04 35.42 -11.96
N LEU A 57 23.83 34.59 -12.65
CA LEU A 57 24.03 33.19 -12.25
C LEU A 57 24.73 33.08 -10.89
N LEU A 58 25.73 33.92 -10.62
CA LEU A 58 26.40 33.99 -9.33
C LEU A 58 25.47 34.50 -8.24
N ALA A 59 24.64 35.50 -8.52
CA ALA A 59 23.64 36.02 -7.59
C ALA A 59 22.58 34.94 -7.27
N VAL A 60 22.06 34.22 -8.27
CA VAL A 60 21.14 33.11 -8.08
C VAL A 60 21.79 31.97 -7.32
N ARG A 61 23.04 31.60 -7.64
CA ARG A 61 23.77 30.58 -6.89
C ARG A 61 24.01 31.01 -5.45
N PHE A 62 24.31 32.28 -5.20
CA PHE A 62 24.53 32.81 -3.85
C PHE A 62 23.23 32.87 -3.04
N THR A 63 22.12 33.33 -3.63
CA THR A 63 20.80 33.37 -2.97
C THR A 63 20.23 31.98 -2.76
N CYS A 64 20.31 31.09 -3.76
CA CYS A 64 19.85 29.70 -3.63
C CYS A 64 20.77 28.84 -2.75
N SER A 65 22.10 29.07 -2.73
CA SER A 65 23.02 28.34 -1.84
C SER A 65 22.77 28.65 -0.36
N ARG A 66 22.11 29.77 -0.04
CA ARG A 66 21.70 30.12 1.32
C ARG A 66 20.34 29.58 1.72
N ALA A 67 19.61 28.91 0.82
CA ALA A 67 18.49 28.07 1.22
C ALA A 67 19.06 26.85 1.96
N LYS A 68 19.32 27.03 3.26
CA LYS A 68 19.54 25.93 4.21
C LYS A 68 18.38 24.96 4.04
N ASP A 69 18.65 23.66 3.92
CA ASP A 69 17.63 22.62 3.90
C ASP A 69 16.60 22.90 5.00
N VAL A 70 15.40 23.33 4.60
CA VAL A 70 14.29 23.67 5.53
C VAL A 70 13.64 22.39 6.07
N VAL A 71 14.16 21.22 5.70
CA VAL A 71 13.69 19.93 6.16
C VAL A 71 14.29 19.64 7.52
N ALA A 72 13.64 20.15 8.58
CA ALA A 72 13.90 19.68 9.92
C ALA A 72 13.74 18.15 9.98
N ALA A 73 14.69 17.45 10.61
CA ALA A 73 14.60 16.00 10.78
C ALA A 73 13.26 15.65 11.46
N ALA A 74 12.57 14.65 10.92
CA ALA A 74 11.33 14.17 11.53
C ALA A 74 11.60 13.73 12.96
N ARG A 75 10.75 14.16 13.91
CA ARG A 75 10.85 13.73 15.30
C ARG A 75 10.81 12.19 15.36
N PRO A 76 11.65 11.56 16.19
CA PRO A 76 11.58 10.12 16.39
C PRO A 76 10.18 9.69 16.81
N PRO A 77 9.68 8.55 16.32
CA PRO A 77 8.37 8.07 16.72
C PRO A 77 8.37 7.65 18.19
N VAL A 78 7.24 7.87 18.85
CA VAL A 78 6.97 7.42 20.23
C VAL A 78 5.99 6.25 20.21
N ARG A 79 5.85 5.58 21.35
CA ARG A 79 4.82 4.56 21.54
C ARG A 79 3.43 5.15 21.28
N PHE A 80 2.68 4.44 20.46
CA PHE A 80 1.29 4.69 20.13
C PHE A 80 0.34 4.13 21.19
N PHE A 81 0.63 2.94 21.73
CA PHE A 81 -0.12 2.32 22.84
C PHE A 81 0.60 2.53 24.17
N SER A 82 -0.16 2.59 25.28
CA SER A 82 0.45 2.68 26.62
C SER A 82 1.06 1.34 27.04
N ALA A 83 1.95 1.36 28.02
CA ALA A 83 2.64 0.15 28.50
C ALA A 83 1.69 -0.85 29.18
N GLU A 84 0.55 -0.37 29.70
CA GLU A 84 -0.48 -1.15 30.36
C GLU A 84 -1.44 -1.84 29.39
N ALA A 85 -1.45 -1.42 28.11
CA ALA A 85 -2.27 -2.06 27.10
C ALA A 85 -1.68 -3.43 26.73
N PRO A 86 -2.50 -4.49 26.57
CA PRO A 86 -2.03 -5.80 26.13
C PRO A 86 -1.77 -5.84 24.62
N VAL A 87 -1.02 -4.85 24.12
CA VAL A 87 -0.65 -4.68 22.71
C VAL A 87 0.85 -4.39 22.65
N VAL A 88 1.61 -5.25 21.98
CA VAL A 88 3.05 -5.01 21.79
C VAL A 88 3.23 -3.98 20.69
N ASP A 89 3.63 -2.78 21.07
CA ASP A 89 3.80 -1.66 20.15
C ASP A 89 5.24 -1.52 19.64
N LEU A 90 5.41 -1.80 18.35
CA LEU A 90 6.65 -1.77 17.59
C LEU A 90 6.74 -0.46 16.79
N TYR A 91 6.79 0.66 17.53
CA TYR A 91 6.68 2.03 17.03
C TYR A 91 7.86 2.50 16.14
N LEU A 92 8.98 1.77 16.15
CA LEU A 92 10.12 1.98 15.24
C LEU A 92 9.98 1.21 13.91
N GLY A 93 8.85 0.52 13.69
CA GLY A 93 8.62 -0.28 12.49
C GLY A 93 9.47 -1.57 12.45
N GLN A 94 9.66 -2.21 13.60
CA GLN A 94 10.47 -3.42 13.81
C GLN A 94 9.78 -4.68 13.25
N LEU A 95 9.77 -4.81 11.93
CA LEU A 95 9.05 -5.89 11.25
C LEU A 95 9.56 -7.29 11.62
N ASP A 96 10.87 -7.46 11.78
CA ASP A 96 11.47 -8.75 12.19
C ASP A 96 10.98 -9.21 13.57
N GLN A 97 10.84 -8.26 14.51
CA GLN A 97 10.32 -8.56 15.83
C GLN A 97 8.84 -8.93 15.77
N MET A 98 8.06 -8.24 14.92
CA MET A 98 6.65 -8.59 14.67
C MET A 98 6.53 -10.03 14.15
N GLU A 99 7.31 -10.40 13.14
CA GLU A 99 7.27 -11.74 12.53
C GLU A 99 7.67 -12.83 13.53
N ARG A 100 8.70 -12.58 14.34
CA ARG A 100 9.11 -13.48 15.43
C ARG A 100 7.97 -13.68 16.43
N LEU A 101 7.42 -12.60 16.98
CA LEU A 101 6.32 -12.67 17.97
C LEU A 101 5.10 -13.38 17.39
N ARG A 102 4.74 -13.09 16.13
CA ARG A 102 3.66 -13.77 15.41
C ARG A 102 3.89 -15.27 15.32
N SER A 103 5.13 -15.71 15.08
CA SER A 103 5.46 -17.15 14.97
C SER A 103 5.35 -17.93 16.28
N LEU A 104 5.36 -17.24 17.42
CA LEU A 104 5.27 -17.84 18.76
C LEU A 104 3.82 -17.99 19.25
N ALA A 105 2.87 -17.32 18.61
CA ALA A 105 1.45 -17.36 18.99
C ALA A 105 0.63 -18.14 17.96
N GLU A 106 -0.37 -18.89 18.43
CA GLU A 106 -1.33 -19.56 17.53
C GLU A 106 -2.19 -18.57 16.76
N VAL A 107 -2.56 -17.45 17.38
CA VAL A 107 -3.34 -16.39 16.73
C VAL A 107 -2.68 -15.06 17.01
N SER A 108 -2.50 -14.26 15.97
CA SER A 108 -1.94 -12.91 16.08
C SER A 108 -2.72 -11.90 15.27
N LEU A 109 -3.16 -10.81 15.92
CA LEU A 109 -3.69 -9.63 15.26
C LEU A 109 -2.58 -8.59 15.13
N ILE A 110 -2.32 -8.17 13.90
CA ILE A 110 -1.32 -7.15 13.57
C ILE A 110 -2.04 -5.87 13.12
N PHE A 111 -1.86 -4.81 13.88
CA PHE A 111 -2.38 -3.46 13.62
C PHE A 111 -1.27 -2.59 13.02
N PHE A 112 -1.24 -2.45 11.71
CA PHE A 112 -0.31 -1.58 11.01
C PHE A 112 -0.86 -0.15 10.97
N TYR A 113 -0.12 0.80 11.52
CA TYR A 113 -0.63 2.16 11.75
C TYR A 113 0.33 3.25 11.28
N ALA A 114 -0.24 4.45 11.18
CA ALA A 114 0.50 5.70 11.06
C ALA A 114 0.08 6.64 12.20
N PRO A 115 1.02 7.18 12.99
CA PRO A 115 0.69 7.90 14.23
C PRO A 115 0.00 9.26 14.00
N TRP A 116 0.05 9.80 12.78
CA TRP A 116 -0.62 11.04 12.39
C TRP A 116 -2.01 10.81 11.76
N CYS A 117 -2.37 9.57 11.45
CA CYS A 117 -3.61 9.26 10.75
C CYS A 117 -4.79 9.26 11.71
N ALA A 118 -5.82 10.08 11.43
CA ALA A 118 -7.02 10.17 12.25
C ALA A 118 -7.70 8.82 12.48
N HIS A 119 -7.84 8.00 11.43
CA HIS A 119 -8.41 6.65 11.53
C HIS A 119 -7.58 5.72 12.41
N SER A 120 -6.24 5.82 12.37
CA SER A 120 -5.37 5.04 13.27
C SER A 120 -5.55 5.47 14.72
N MET A 121 -5.59 6.79 14.97
CA MET A 121 -5.79 7.35 16.31
C MET A 121 -7.13 6.94 16.92
N ALA A 122 -8.21 6.96 16.13
CA ALA A 122 -9.52 6.49 16.55
C ALA A 122 -9.52 4.98 16.83
N ALA A 123 -9.04 4.17 15.88
CA ALA A 123 -9.01 2.71 16.00
C ALA A 123 -8.12 2.21 17.15
N ARG A 124 -7.17 3.02 17.64
CA ARG A 124 -6.30 2.67 18.76
C ARG A 124 -7.08 2.21 19.99
N GLN A 125 -8.09 2.96 20.40
CA GLN A 125 -8.86 2.65 21.61
C GLN A 125 -9.72 1.39 21.40
N GLU A 126 -10.29 1.26 20.21
CA GLU A 126 -11.10 0.10 19.81
C GLU A 126 -10.27 -1.19 19.83
N VAL A 127 -9.07 -1.18 19.22
CA VAL A 127 -8.15 -2.32 19.23
C VAL A 127 -7.68 -2.63 20.65
N GLN A 128 -7.40 -1.61 21.47
CA GLN A 128 -7.01 -1.81 22.86
C GLN A 128 -8.14 -2.47 23.68
N GLN A 129 -9.40 -2.09 23.44
CA GLN A 129 -10.54 -2.71 24.11
C GLN A 129 -10.68 -4.20 23.74
N VAL A 130 -10.56 -4.53 22.46
CA VAL A 130 -10.58 -5.93 22.00
C VAL A 130 -9.40 -6.71 22.57
N ALA A 131 -8.21 -6.10 22.58
CA ALA A 131 -7.01 -6.71 23.15
C ALA A 131 -7.19 -7.06 24.63
N ARG A 132 -7.82 -6.18 25.43
CA ARG A 132 -8.11 -6.46 26.84
C ARG A 132 -9.02 -7.68 27.04
N LYS A 133 -9.99 -7.90 26.15
CA LYS A 133 -10.90 -9.05 26.22
C LYS A 133 -10.24 -10.35 25.76
N LEU A 134 -9.42 -10.28 24.72
CA LEU A 134 -8.91 -11.46 23.99
C LEU A 134 -7.41 -11.75 24.22
N ALA A 135 -6.73 -11.03 25.11
CA ALA A 135 -5.28 -11.19 25.37
C ALA A 135 -4.85 -12.62 25.74
N LYS A 136 -5.76 -13.42 26.32
CA LYS A 136 -5.48 -14.82 26.67
C LYS A 136 -5.47 -15.76 25.46
N GLN A 137 -6.07 -15.36 24.34
CA GLN A 137 -6.29 -16.20 23.16
C GLN A 137 -5.57 -15.65 21.92
N VAL A 138 -5.32 -14.35 21.86
CA VAL A 138 -4.80 -13.65 20.69
C VAL A 138 -3.66 -12.72 21.09
N GLN A 139 -2.54 -12.84 20.37
CA GLN A 139 -1.43 -11.90 20.50
C GLN A 139 -1.73 -10.64 19.68
N PHE A 140 -1.78 -9.48 20.34
CA PHE A 140 -1.96 -8.20 19.66
C PHE A 140 -0.61 -7.51 19.47
N LEU A 141 -0.28 -7.20 18.21
CA LEU A 141 0.94 -6.50 17.81
C LEU A 141 0.54 -5.24 17.04
N ALA A 142 1.18 -4.11 17.36
CA ALA A 142 1.01 -2.87 16.60
C ALA A 142 2.34 -2.48 15.97
N VAL A 143 2.34 -2.05 14.72
CA VAL A 143 3.56 -1.68 13.99
C VAL A 143 3.38 -0.35 13.30
N ASN A 144 4.26 0.61 13.61
CA ASN A 144 4.31 1.87 12.88
C ASN A 144 4.94 1.64 11.50
N CYS A 145 4.12 1.69 10.46
CA CYS A 145 4.57 1.49 9.07
C CYS A 145 4.68 2.81 8.29
N TRP A 146 4.51 3.94 8.97
CA TRP A 146 4.79 5.25 8.41
C TRP A 146 6.23 5.74 8.67
N TRP A 147 6.93 5.16 9.65
CA TRP A 147 8.29 5.60 9.97
C TRP A 147 9.27 5.30 8.81
N SER A 148 9.92 6.34 8.28
CA SER A 148 10.80 6.27 7.10
C SER A 148 12.01 5.35 7.32
N HIS A 149 12.56 5.34 8.53
CA HIS A 149 13.72 4.50 8.85
C HIS A 149 13.32 3.06 9.22
N GLY A 150 12.05 2.82 9.53
CA GLY A 150 11.53 1.50 9.92
C GLY A 150 11.48 0.50 8.78
N LYS A 151 11.71 -0.79 9.09
CA LYS A 151 11.69 -1.88 8.10
C LYS A 151 10.29 -2.06 7.51
N CYS A 152 9.24 -1.89 8.31
CA CYS A 152 7.86 -2.03 7.84
C CYS A 152 7.55 -1.14 6.64
N ARG A 153 7.88 0.16 6.69
CA ARG A 153 7.61 1.09 5.58
C ARG A 153 8.37 0.74 4.30
N LYS A 154 9.58 0.18 4.45
CA LYS A 154 10.42 -0.18 3.30
C LYS A 154 9.91 -1.42 2.58
N GLN A 155 9.31 -2.36 3.32
CA GLN A 155 8.89 -3.66 2.79
C GLN A 155 7.39 -3.74 2.47
N ASN A 156 6.56 -2.98 3.18
CA ASN A 156 5.12 -2.92 2.96
C ASN A 156 4.73 -1.59 2.34
N ARG A 157 3.87 -1.64 1.31
CA ARG A 157 3.33 -0.46 0.62
C ARG A 157 1.86 -0.26 0.98
N PHE A 158 1.61 0.14 2.22
CA PHE A 158 0.26 0.52 2.63
C PHE A 158 -0.09 1.92 2.14
N TYR A 159 -1.19 2.03 1.40
CA TYR A 159 -1.71 3.30 0.89
C TYR A 159 -2.67 3.99 1.87
N GLN A 160 -3.29 3.21 2.76
CA GLN A 160 -4.22 3.69 3.78
C GLN A 160 -3.84 3.11 5.13
N TYR A 161 -4.16 3.85 6.19
CA TYR A 161 -4.01 3.41 7.56
C TYR A 161 -5.33 3.57 8.34
N PRO A 162 -5.57 2.72 9.35
CA PRO A 162 -4.79 1.53 9.70
C PRO A 162 -5.07 0.35 8.75
N VAL A 163 -4.19 -0.65 8.78
CA VAL A 163 -4.43 -1.97 8.17
C VAL A 163 -4.39 -3.02 9.28
N ILE A 164 -5.42 -3.85 9.37
CA ILE A 164 -5.53 -4.91 10.38
C ILE A 164 -5.44 -6.26 9.70
N HIS A 165 -4.41 -7.02 10.03
CA HIS A 165 -4.27 -8.41 9.57
C HIS A 165 -4.40 -9.36 10.75
N LEU A 166 -5.15 -10.43 10.57
CA LEU A 166 -5.21 -11.54 11.51
C LEU A 166 -4.54 -12.76 10.90
N PHE A 167 -3.75 -13.46 11.71
CA PHE A 167 -3.07 -14.69 11.36
C PHE A 167 -3.55 -15.78 12.29
N TYR A 168 -3.91 -16.93 11.70
CA TYR A 168 -4.27 -18.15 12.41
C TYR A 168 -3.23 -19.21 12.07
N ARG A 169 -2.31 -19.46 13.01
CA ARG A 169 -1.14 -20.34 12.86
C ARG A 169 -0.30 -19.91 11.65
N ARG A 170 -0.18 -20.79 10.65
CA ARG A 170 0.51 -20.49 9.37
C ARG A 170 -0.42 -19.89 8.32
N PHE A 171 -1.72 -19.82 8.58
CA PHE A 171 -2.70 -19.23 7.67
C PHE A 171 -2.78 -17.71 7.88
N GLY A 172 -2.71 -16.97 6.78
CA GLY A 172 -2.86 -15.52 6.79
C GLY A 172 -2.00 -14.85 5.70
N PRO A 173 -2.04 -13.50 5.64
CA PRO A 173 -2.92 -12.64 6.41
C PRO A 173 -4.39 -12.83 6.02
N ILE A 174 -5.30 -12.62 6.97
CA ILE A 174 -6.72 -12.34 6.73
C ILE A 174 -6.90 -10.85 7.05
N GLU A 175 -7.16 -10.05 6.03
CA GLU A 175 -7.33 -8.60 6.20
C GLU A 175 -8.72 -8.27 6.71
N TYR A 176 -8.79 -7.45 7.75
CA TYR A 176 -10.05 -6.92 8.24
C TYR A 176 -10.44 -5.67 7.45
N LYS A 177 -11.62 -5.73 6.80
CA LYS A 177 -12.16 -4.64 5.96
C LYS A 177 -13.43 -4.00 6.53
N GLY A 178 -13.80 -4.37 7.76
CA GLY A 178 -15.01 -3.87 8.41
C GLY A 178 -14.82 -2.53 9.14
N PRO A 179 -15.88 -2.03 9.80
CA PRO A 179 -15.82 -0.80 10.60
C PRO A 179 -14.80 -0.90 11.75
N LEU A 180 -13.96 0.11 11.93
CA LEU A 180 -12.94 0.15 12.99
C LEU A 180 -13.56 0.49 14.35
N VAL A 181 -14.47 -0.36 14.83
CA VAL A 181 -15.15 -0.26 16.14
C VAL A 181 -15.07 -1.62 16.83
N ALA A 182 -14.83 -1.63 18.13
CA ALA A 182 -14.52 -2.80 18.93
C ALA A 182 -15.45 -4.01 18.72
N PRO A 183 -16.80 -3.90 18.73
CA PRO A 183 -17.65 -5.08 18.57
C PRO A 183 -17.48 -5.76 17.21
N TYR A 184 -17.22 -5.00 16.15
CA TYR A 184 -17.00 -5.57 14.81
C TYR A 184 -15.62 -6.21 14.68
N VAL A 185 -14.59 -5.58 15.26
CA VAL A 185 -13.23 -6.14 15.30
C VAL A 185 -13.21 -7.41 16.15
N GLU A 186 -13.83 -7.39 17.33
CA GLU A 186 -13.98 -8.53 18.23
C GLU A 186 -14.70 -9.69 17.52
N SER A 187 -15.85 -9.41 16.91
CA SER A 187 -16.62 -10.43 16.18
C SER A 187 -15.81 -11.04 15.02
N PHE A 188 -15.03 -10.22 14.31
CA PHE A 188 -14.14 -10.73 13.27
C PHE A 188 -13.05 -11.64 13.84
N VAL A 189 -12.39 -11.23 14.93
CA VAL A 189 -11.37 -12.05 15.60
C VAL A 189 -11.97 -13.39 16.04
N LEU A 190 -13.12 -13.36 16.71
CA LEU A 190 -13.83 -14.56 17.17
C LEU A 190 -14.14 -15.51 16.01
N ARG A 191 -14.68 -15.01 14.89
CA ARG A 191 -14.97 -15.85 13.71
C ARG A 191 -13.72 -16.53 13.13
N VAL A 192 -12.57 -15.89 13.19
CA VAL A 192 -11.32 -16.46 12.65
C VAL A 192 -10.69 -17.45 13.62
N ILE A 193 -10.79 -17.24 14.95
CA ILE A 193 -10.22 -18.18 15.92
C ILE A 193 -11.10 -19.43 16.13
N THR A 194 -12.41 -19.31 15.88
CA THR A 194 -13.36 -20.44 15.87
C THR A 194 -14.03 -20.54 14.49
N PRO A 195 -13.30 -20.93 13.43
CA PRO A 195 -13.82 -20.95 12.06
C PRO A 195 -14.74 -22.15 11.79
N LEU A 196 -14.81 -23.12 12.71
CA LEU A 196 -15.62 -24.32 12.60
C LEU A 196 -16.58 -24.43 13.79
N THR A 197 -17.84 -24.76 13.51
CA THR A 197 -18.86 -25.04 14.51
C THR A 197 -18.99 -26.56 14.68
N TYR A 198 -18.87 -27.05 15.91
CA TYR A 198 -19.08 -28.46 16.21
C TYR A 198 -20.58 -28.77 16.32
N LEU A 199 -21.03 -29.80 15.61
CA LEU A 199 -22.42 -30.27 15.61
C LEU A 199 -22.49 -31.65 16.28
N PRO A 200 -22.90 -31.74 17.57
CA PRO A 200 -22.80 -32.98 18.34
C PRO A 200 -23.92 -33.99 18.05
N SER A 201 -25.03 -33.55 17.45
CA SER A 201 -26.24 -34.37 17.32
C SER A 201 -26.97 -34.12 16.01
N ARG A 202 -27.86 -35.05 15.65
CA ARG A 202 -28.75 -34.90 14.49
C ARG A 202 -29.67 -33.68 14.61
N ALA A 203 -30.17 -33.38 15.81
CA ALA A 203 -31.00 -32.20 16.05
C ALA A 203 -30.22 -30.90 15.76
N SER A 204 -28.97 -30.79 16.24
CA SER A 204 -28.10 -29.64 15.96
C SER A 204 -27.78 -29.49 14.47
N LEU A 205 -27.63 -30.62 13.76
CA LEU A 205 -27.43 -30.61 12.31
C LEU A 205 -28.69 -30.14 11.56
N GLU A 206 -29.86 -30.64 11.94
CA GLU A 206 -31.14 -30.22 11.34
C GLU A 206 -31.40 -28.73 11.58
N GLU A 207 -31.14 -28.22 12.78
CA GLU A 207 -31.17 -26.78 13.08
C GLU A 207 -30.16 -26.00 12.23
N PHE A 208 -28.91 -26.49 12.12
CA PHE A 208 -27.88 -25.87 11.28
C PHE A 208 -28.23 -25.92 9.78
N LEU A 209 -29.06 -26.85 9.31
CA LEU A 209 -29.48 -26.91 7.91
C LEU A 209 -30.79 -26.17 7.62
N SER A 210 -31.53 -25.77 8.66
CA SER A 210 -32.83 -25.09 8.52
C SER A 210 -32.76 -23.66 7.92
N CYS A 211 -31.56 -23.08 7.85
CA CYS A 211 -31.34 -21.72 7.35
C CYS A 211 -31.12 -21.71 5.82
N HIS A 212 -31.62 -20.66 5.13
CA HIS A 212 -31.55 -20.53 3.68
C HIS A 212 -30.19 -20.03 3.13
N GLU A 213 -29.11 -20.22 3.89
CA GLU A 213 -27.76 -19.83 3.48
C GLU A 213 -26.93 -21.07 3.10
N PRO A 214 -26.07 -20.98 2.07
CA PRO A 214 -25.21 -22.09 1.68
C PRO A 214 -24.23 -22.43 2.81
N ARG A 215 -24.28 -23.69 3.28
CA ARG A 215 -23.46 -24.21 4.38
C ARG A 215 -22.76 -25.49 3.93
N VAL A 216 -21.58 -25.76 4.50
CA VAL A 216 -20.80 -26.98 4.23
C VAL A 216 -20.61 -27.71 5.55
N VAL A 217 -20.99 -28.99 5.59
CA VAL A 217 -20.82 -29.87 6.77
C VAL A 217 -19.79 -30.94 6.43
N GLY A 218 -18.79 -31.11 7.30
CA GLY A 218 -17.81 -32.17 7.19
C GLY A 218 -17.95 -33.18 8.33
N PHE A 219 -17.94 -34.48 7.99
CA PHE A 219 -17.94 -35.57 8.97
C PHE A 219 -16.52 -36.12 9.08
N PHE A 220 -15.96 -36.08 10.29
CA PHE A 220 -14.58 -36.49 10.56
C PHE A 220 -14.54 -37.38 11.81
N GLN A 221 -13.81 -38.50 11.73
CA GLN A 221 -13.55 -39.39 12.86
C GLN A 221 -12.22 -38.99 13.52
N PHE A 222 -12.25 -38.64 14.81
CA PHE A 222 -11.09 -38.21 15.60
C PHE A 222 -10.62 -39.31 16.56
N ASP A 223 -10.64 -40.56 16.11
CA ASP A 223 -10.28 -41.74 16.90
C ASP A 223 -8.75 -41.97 16.98
N SER A 224 -7.96 -41.26 16.18
CA SER A 224 -6.51 -41.42 16.08
C SER A 224 -5.78 -40.12 15.69
N SER A 225 -4.46 -40.07 15.92
CA SER A 225 -3.54 -39.01 15.48
C SER A 225 -2.64 -39.56 14.36
N PRO A 226 -2.36 -38.83 13.27
CA PRO A 226 -2.64 -37.41 12.99
C PRO A 226 -4.12 -37.10 12.69
N GLN A 227 -4.45 -35.81 12.49
CA GLN A 227 -5.83 -35.41 12.17
C GLN A 227 -6.39 -36.19 10.96
N PRO A 228 -7.71 -36.47 10.95
CA PRO A 228 -8.34 -37.25 9.89
C PRO A 228 -8.09 -36.61 8.50
N PRO A 229 -7.94 -37.43 7.45
CA PRO A 229 -7.76 -36.94 6.10
C PRO A 229 -8.84 -35.91 5.72
N GLY A 230 -8.42 -34.81 5.10
CA GLY A 230 -9.33 -33.74 4.65
C GLY A 230 -9.71 -32.72 5.71
N TYR A 231 -9.52 -32.97 7.01
CA TYR A 231 -9.88 -31.98 8.06
C TYR A 231 -9.08 -30.68 7.94
N VAL A 232 -7.78 -30.76 7.66
CA VAL A 232 -6.93 -29.58 7.47
C VAL A 232 -7.37 -28.79 6.24
N THR A 233 -7.77 -29.47 5.16
CA THR A 233 -8.32 -28.85 3.95
C THR A 233 -9.67 -28.17 4.22
N TYR A 234 -10.52 -28.80 5.03
CA TYR A 234 -11.80 -28.23 5.43
C TYR A 234 -11.61 -26.98 6.29
N LEU A 235 -10.72 -27.03 7.29
CA LEU A 235 -10.35 -25.88 8.12
C LEU A 235 -9.75 -24.74 7.30
N SER A 236 -8.82 -25.03 6.39
CA SER A 236 -8.20 -24.00 5.53
C SER A 236 -9.21 -23.40 4.56
N SER A 237 -10.16 -24.19 4.06
CA SER A 237 -11.26 -23.70 3.22
C SER A 237 -12.20 -22.76 3.99
N ALA A 238 -12.53 -23.08 5.25
CA ALA A 238 -13.31 -22.21 6.11
C ALA A 238 -12.59 -20.87 6.37
N LEU A 239 -11.29 -20.91 6.67
CA LEU A 239 -10.47 -19.70 6.84
C LEU A 239 -10.35 -18.89 5.54
N GLN A 240 -10.29 -19.56 4.38
CA GLN A 240 -10.25 -18.90 3.07
C GLN A 240 -11.58 -18.21 2.74
N ALA A 241 -12.72 -18.75 3.18
CA ALA A 241 -14.02 -18.11 3.03
C ALA A 241 -14.08 -16.75 3.78
N LEU A 242 -13.38 -16.62 4.91
CA LEU A 242 -13.31 -15.38 5.71
C LEU A 242 -12.46 -14.26 5.06
N ARG A 243 -11.74 -14.54 3.96
CA ARG A 243 -11.00 -13.52 3.20
C ARG A 243 -11.86 -12.76 2.19
N ARG A 244 -13.05 -13.28 1.87
CA ARG A 244 -13.98 -12.66 0.92
C ARG A 244 -14.83 -11.63 1.66
#